data_AF-A0A1B8CTB2-F1
#
_entry.id   AF-A0A1B8CTB2-F1
#
_cell.length_a   1.000
_cell.length_b   1.000
_cell.length_c   1.000
_cell.angle_alpha   90.00
_cell.angle_beta   90.00
_cell.angle_gamma   90.00
#
_symmetry.space_group_name_H-M   'P 1'
#
loop_
_entity.id
_entity.type
_entity.pdbx_description
1 polymer ?
#
loop_
_entity_poly.entity_id
_entity_poly.type
_entity_poly.pdbx_seq_one_letter_code
_entity_poly.pdbx_strand_id
1 'polypeptide(L)'
;MATLKQVLIAMAAAAVGVLASPLSADATATTIIGAPKPTVSEISKPLEGKELEDFLAGWPYTPEGSVDITNTTLATELTKFYKTHNNDTALTKRSGGCNQGDCPDFFAAFDFYRQHYVTFANGQALNYWFYWGRWNDCGQCGEVPTSNDGCFDFTSCGRAQSICVDAGNSRAHRIWKDRGDKSCYRTQRDYLLPACPPIAASDITHPIEQVACTW
;
A
#
# COMPACT_ATOMS: atom_id res chain seq x y z
N MET A 1 -23.06 14.79 -15.35
CA MET A 1 -22.15 13.67 -15.69
C MET A 1 -21.00 14.17 -16.56
N ALA A 2 -20.07 14.91 -15.97
CA ALA A 2 -18.77 15.26 -16.55
C ALA A 2 -17.71 14.54 -15.69
N THR A 3 -17.67 13.22 -15.80
CA THR A 3 -16.65 12.42 -16.52
C THR A 3 -15.28 12.45 -15.85
N LEU A 4 -15.13 11.48 -14.94
CA LEU A 4 -13.95 10.70 -14.51
C LEU A 4 -12.72 10.69 -15.45
N LYS A 5 -12.94 10.93 -16.76
CA LYS A 5 -11.92 11.15 -17.79
C LYS A 5 -10.98 12.33 -17.50
N GLN A 6 -11.44 13.41 -16.86
CA GLN A 6 -10.58 14.56 -16.54
C GLN A 6 -9.61 14.29 -15.39
N VAL A 7 -9.97 13.40 -14.46
CA VAL A 7 -9.07 12.94 -13.38
C VAL A 7 -7.97 12.02 -13.94
N LEU A 8 -8.28 11.24 -14.98
CA LEU A 8 -7.31 10.34 -15.63
C LEU A 8 -6.28 11.06 -16.52
N ILE A 9 -6.58 12.25 -17.05
CA ILE A 9 -5.65 12.99 -17.93
C ILE A 9 -4.54 13.71 -17.12
N ALA A 10 -4.79 14.03 -15.84
CA ALA A 10 -3.78 14.66 -14.98
C ALA A 10 -2.70 13.68 -14.47
N MET A 11 -3.01 12.39 -14.34
CA MET A 11 -2.05 11.41 -13.81
C MET A 11 -1.05 10.87 -14.86
N ALA A 12 -1.31 11.07 -16.16
CA ALA A 12 -0.38 10.66 -17.23
C ALA A 12 0.85 11.57 -17.36
N ALA A 13 0.85 12.76 -16.77
CA ALA A 13 1.98 13.70 -16.85
C ALA A 13 3.06 13.48 -15.77
N ALA A 14 2.76 12.74 -14.69
CA ALA A 14 3.70 12.56 -13.57
C ALA A 14 4.68 11.37 -13.75
N ALA A 15 4.38 10.42 -14.64
CA ALA A 15 5.24 9.23 -14.84
C ALA A 15 6.41 9.45 -15.84
N VAL A 16 6.51 10.62 -16.47
CA VAL A 16 7.57 10.93 -17.45
C VAL A 16 8.67 11.84 -16.85
N GLY A 17 8.52 12.27 -15.60
CA GLY A 17 9.38 13.29 -14.98
C GLY A 17 10.63 12.80 -14.25
N VAL A 18 10.88 11.49 -14.15
CA VAL A 18 12.06 10.94 -13.45
C VAL A 18 12.93 10.13 -14.41
N LEU A 19 13.36 10.73 -15.52
CA LEU A 19 14.46 10.20 -16.34
C LEU A 19 15.13 11.35 -17.10
N ALA A 20 16.07 12.04 -16.45
CA ALA A 20 17.10 12.78 -17.16
C ALA A 20 18.31 13.00 -16.25
N SER A 21 19.26 12.05 -16.28
CA SER A 21 20.66 12.34 -15.98
C SER A 21 21.20 13.28 -17.08
N PRO A 22 22.10 14.24 -16.78
CA PRO A 22 22.54 15.21 -17.75
C PRO A 22 23.59 14.58 -18.68
N LEU A 23 23.25 14.40 -19.96
CA LEU A 23 24.22 14.23 -21.02
C LEU A 23 24.28 15.55 -21.80
N SER A 24 25.45 16.19 -21.73
CA SER A 24 25.81 17.39 -22.45
C SER A 24 25.75 17.18 -23.97
N ALA A 25 25.07 18.06 -24.68
CA ALA A 25 25.38 18.39 -26.07
C ALA A 25 24.84 19.79 -26.41
N ASP A 26 25.75 20.66 -26.87
CA ASP A 26 25.44 21.93 -27.50
C ASP A 26 24.66 21.74 -28.80
N ALA A 27 23.73 22.67 -29.07
CA ALA A 27 23.64 23.50 -30.28
C ALA A 27 22.21 23.74 -30.79
N THR A 28 22.01 25.00 -31.17
CA THR A 28 21.05 25.57 -32.13
C THR A 28 19.61 25.85 -31.66
N ALA A 29 19.37 27.13 -31.39
CA ALA A 29 18.08 27.75 -31.17
C ALA A 29 17.20 27.72 -32.44
N THR A 30 15.93 27.37 -32.28
CA THR A 30 14.84 27.80 -33.16
C THR A 30 13.69 28.24 -32.27
N THR A 31 13.34 29.52 -32.37
CA THR A 31 12.34 30.19 -31.53
C THR A 31 10.94 29.75 -31.95
N ILE A 32 10.32 28.85 -31.19
CA ILE A 32 8.89 28.53 -31.35
C ILE A 32 8.10 29.36 -30.34
N ILE A 33 7.18 30.14 -30.90
CA ILE A 33 6.22 31.03 -30.25
C ILE A 33 5.46 30.27 -29.16
N GLY A 34 5.47 30.86 -27.96
CA GLY A 34 4.90 30.40 -26.68
C GLY A 34 3.84 29.31 -26.75
N ALA A 35 4.27 28.06 -26.51
CA ALA A 35 3.41 27.08 -25.90
C ALA A 35 2.93 27.64 -24.55
N PRO A 36 1.63 27.54 -24.21
CA PRO A 36 1.16 27.93 -22.89
C PRO A 36 2.00 27.15 -21.87
N LYS A 37 2.69 27.91 -21.00
CA LYS A 37 3.48 27.38 -19.90
C LYS A 37 2.59 26.35 -19.21
N PRO A 38 2.98 25.07 -19.14
CA PRO A 38 2.16 24.08 -18.46
C PRO A 38 1.95 24.63 -17.06
N THR A 39 0.68 24.88 -16.71
CA THR A 39 0.31 25.19 -15.35
C THR A 39 0.72 23.97 -14.56
N VAL A 40 1.89 24.04 -13.93
CA VAL A 40 2.30 23.10 -12.91
C VAL A 40 1.26 23.30 -11.81
N SER A 41 0.18 22.53 -11.86
CA SER A 41 -0.53 22.19 -10.63
C SER A 41 0.55 21.60 -9.75
N GLU A 42 0.89 22.27 -8.64
CA GLU A 42 1.89 21.82 -7.67
C GLU A 42 1.48 20.42 -7.19
N ILE A 43 1.97 19.38 -7.86
CA ILE A 43 1.66 17.97 -7.54
C ILE A 43 2.51 17.49 -6.35
N SER A 44 3.53 18.24 -5.94
CA SER A 44 4.29 17.91 -4.74
C SER A 44 5.10 19.11 -4.32
N LYS A 45 4.76 19.73 -3.18
CA LYS A 45 5.84 20.30 -2.38
C LYS A 45 6.69 19.10 -1.95
N PRO A 46 7.99 19.03 -2.28
CA PRO A 46 8.84 17.99 -1.72
C PRO A 46 8.73 18.09 -0.20
N LEU A 47 8.52 16.96 0.49
CA LEU A 47 8.69 16.94 1.95
C LEU A 47 10.16 17.31 2.20
N GLU A 48 10.39 18.40 2.93
CA GLU A 48 11.73 18.93 3.17
C GLU A 48 11.94 19.19 4.67
N GLY A 49 13.19 19.09 5.12
CA GLY A 49 13.57 19.35 6.50
C GLY A 49 12.84 18.44 7.49
N LYS A 50 12.33 19.04 8.58
CA LYS A 50 11.69 18.31 9.68
C LYS A 50 10.47 17.49 9.26
N GLU A 51 9.72 17.92 8.24
CA GLU A 51 8.57 17.16 7.72
C GLU A 51 9.01 15.84 7.05
N LEU A 52 10.17 15.85 6.37
CA LEU A 52 10.77 14.63 5.82
C LEU A 52 11.38 13.76 6.91
N GLU A 53 12.04 14.37 7.91
CA GLU A 53 12.59 13.64 9.05
C GLU A 53 11.48 12.96 9.87
N ASP A 54 10.37 13.66 10.15
CA ASP A 54 9.21 13.12 10.87
C ASP A 54 8.48 12.04 10.04
N PHE A 55 8.42 12.20 8.71
CA PHE A 55 7.94 11.16 7.79
C PHE A 55 8.82 9.89 7.83
N LEU A 56 10.15 10.07 7.89
CA LEU A 56 11.13 8.98 7.89
C LEU A 56 11.37 8.37 9.29
N ALA A 57 11.03 9.08 10.37
CA ALA A 57 11.23 8.64 11.76
C ALA A 57 10.29 7.50 12.19
N GLY A 58 9.33 7.13 11.33
CA GLY A 58 8.71 5.81 11.34
C GLY A 58 7.75 5.58 12.49
N TRP A 59 6.51 6.06 12.35
CA TRP A 59 5.27 5.37 12.73
C TRP A 59 4.05 6.29 12.63
N PRO A 60 2.93 5.79 12.06
CA PRO A 60 2.29 6.42 10.91
C PRO A 60 2.27 7.94 11.05
N TYR A 61 3.20 8.60 10.36
CA TYR A 61 3.15 10.04 10.24
C TYR A 61 1.88 10.40 9.47
N THR A 62 1.00 11.16 10.11
CA THR A 62 -0.20 11.73 9.52
C THR A 62 -0.07 13.24 9.62
N PRO A 63 0.10 13.96 8.49
CA PRO A 63 0.21 15.42 8.54
C PRO A 63 -0.97 16.04 9.27
N GLU A 64 -0.71 17.05 10.10
CA GLU A 64 -1.77 17.81 10.76
C GLU A 64 -2.71 18.42 9.71
N GLY A 65 -4.01 18.34 9.95
CA GLY A 65 -5.02 18.82 9.01
C GLY A 65 -5.18 17.98 7.75
N SER A 66 -4.53 16.81 7.65
CA SER A 66 -4.77 15.88 6.55
C SER A 66 -6.19 15.31 6.58
N VAL A 67 -6.76 15.09 5.40
CA VAL A 67 -8.09 14.52 5.23
C VAL A 67 -7.95 13.00 5.15
N ASP A 68 -8.59 12.30 6.08
CA ASP A 68 -8.71 10.84 6.02
C ASP A 68 -9.72 10.47 4.92
N ILE A 69 -9.21 9.77 3.91
CA ILE A 69 -10.01 9.27 2.79
C ILE A 69 -10.10 7.74 2.80
N THR A 70 -9.76 7.08 3.91
CA THR A 70 -9.91 5.63 4.09
C THR A 70 -11.35 5.22 3.76
N ASN A 71 -11.51 4.09 3.06
CA ASN A 71 -12.80 3.57 2.59
C ASN A 71 -13.54 4.43 1.54
N THR A 72 -12.88 5.43 0.94
CA THR A 72 -13.46 6.16 -0.19
C THR A 72 -13.10 5.53 -1.53
N THR A 73 -13.91 5.82 -2.56
CA THR A 73 -13.56 5.51 -3.96
C THR A 73 -12.24 6.15 -4.37
N LEU A 74 -11.93 7.35 -3.85
CA LEU A 74 -10.67 8.03 -4.15
C LEU A 74 -9.47 7.23 -3.65
N ALA A 75 -9.49 6.76 -2.40
CA ALA A 75 -8.42 5.90 -1.88
C ALA A 75 -8.26 4.64 -2.74
N THR A 76 -9.37 4.01 -3.12
CA THR A 76 -9.37 2.79 -3.93
C THR A 76 -8.70 3.01 -5.29
N GLU A 77 -9.03 4.09 -5.98
CA GLU A 77 -8.46 4.42 -7.29
C GLU A 77 -6.98 4.84 -7.18
N LEU A 78 -6.60 5.60 -6.15
CA LEU A 78 -5.19 5.95 -5.89
C LEU A 78 -4.33 4.69 -5.72
N THR A 79 -4.79 3.71 -4.94
CA THR A 79 -4.03 2.47 -4.74
C THR A 79 -3.96 1.60 -5.99
N LYS A 80 -5.04 1.49 -6.78
CA LYS A 80 -4.97 0.82 -8.08
C LYS A 80 -3.92 1.48 -8.97
N PHE A 81 -3.92 2.81 -9.01
CA PHE A 81 -2.92 3.56 -9.76
C PHE A 81 -1.51 3.24 -9.29
N TYR A 82 -1.24 3.33 -7.98
CA TYR A 82 0.07 3.01 -7.42
C TYR A 82 0.49 1.56 -7.71
N LYS A 83 -0.38 0.56 -7.49
CA LYS A 83 -0.07 -0.84 -7.81
C LYS A 83 0.26 -1.06 -9.30
N THR A 84 -0.37 -0.31 -10.20
CA THR A 84 -0.17 -0.46 -11.65
C THR A 84 1.08 0.28 -12.16
N HIS A 85 1.45 1.39 -11.52
CA HIS A 85 2.53 2.28 -11.97
C HIS A 85 3.77 2.24 -11.07
N ASN A 86 3.75 1.46 -9.99
CA ASN A 86 4.96 1.22 -9.22
C ASN A 86 5.92 0.44 -10.10
N ASN A 87 7.07 1.03 -10.41
CA ASN A 87 8.03 0.50 -11.38
C ASN A 87 8.93 -0.56 -10.71
N ASP A 88 8.29 -1.54 -10.07
CA ASP A 88 8.96 -2.54 -9.26
C ASP A 88 9.50 -3.68 -10.10
N THR A 89 10.79 -3.89 -9.94
CA THR A 89 11.45 -5.11 -10.42
C THR A 89 11.04 -6.29 -9.54
N ALA A 90 11.15 -7.53 -10.04
CA ALA A 90 10.87 -8.74 -9.27
C ALA A 90 11.71 -8.85 -7.97
N LEU A 91 12.84 -8.15 -7.90
CA LEU A 91 13.70 -8.05 -6.72
C LEU A 91 13.17 -7.05 -5.68
N THR A 92 12.58 -5.92 -6.09
CA THR A 92 11.99 -4.94 -5.16
C THR A 92 10.66 -5.41 -4.57
N LYS A 93 9.96 -6.34 -5.24
CA LYS A 93 8.77 -7.01 -4.69
C LYS A 93 9.04 -7.93 -3.49
N ARG A 94 10.31 -8.28 -3.24
CA ARG A 94 10.65 -9.40 -2.35
C ARG A 94 11.10 -9.05 -0.93
N SER A 95 11.23 -7.78 -0.54
CA SER A 95 11.67 -7.44 0.83
C SER A 95 11.87 -5.94 1.07
N GLY A 96 10.83 -5.19 1.46
CA GLY A 96 10.99 -3.84 2.00
C GLY A 96 9.68 -3.17 2.40
N GLY A 97 9.71 -2.17 3.29
CA GLY A 97 8.51 -1.49 3.80
C GLY A 97 7.55 -0.93 2.74
N CYS A 98 8.04 -0.74 1.51
CA CYS A 98 7.27 -0.28 0.37
C CYS A 98 6.46 -1.37 -0.32
N ASN A 99 7.04 -2.57 -0.40
CA ASN A 99 6.64 -3.59 -1.34
C ASN A 99 6.82 -4.96 -0.68
N GLN A 100 5.70 -5.59 -0.34
CA GLN A 100 5.69 -6.88 0.35
C GLN A 100 5.21 -8.04 -0.54
N GLY A 101 4.98 -7.82 -1.84
CA GLY A 101 4.45 -8.85 -2.73
C GLY A 101 3.11 -9.43 -2.26
N ASP A 102 2.65 -10.48 -2.94
CA ASP A 102 1.31 -11.04 -2.70
C ASP A 102 1.33 -12.22 -1.72
N CYS A 103 2.51 -12.75 -1.42
CA CYS A 103 2.66 -13.86 -0.47
C CYS A 103 2.82 -13.34 0.96
N PRO A 104 2.35 -14.08 1.96
CA PRO A 104 2.73 -13.87 3.34
C PRO A 104 4.24 -13.92 3.55
N ASP A 105 4.72 -13.12 4.50
CA ASP A 105 6.10 -13.12 4.95
C ASP A 105 6.30 -14.09 6.12
N PHE A 106 7.52 -14.15 6.67
CA PHE A 106 7.86 -14.91 7.88
C PHE A 106 7.59 -16.43 7.81
N PHE A 107 7.56 -17.00 6.59
CA PHE A 107 7.18 -18.39 6.35
C PHE A 107 5.79 -18.75 6.93
N ALA A 108 4.91 -17.76 7.08
CA ALA A 108 3.58 -17.95 7.63
C ALA A 108 2.61 -18.50 6.57
N ALA A 109 1.60 -19.24 7.03
CA ALA A 109 0.50 -19.71 6.17
C ALA A 109 -0.45 -18.57 5.77
N PHE A 110 -0.48 -17.49 6.54
CA PHE A 110 -1.25 -16.29 6.26
C PHE A 110 -0.66 -15.13 7.04
N ASP A 111 -0.97 -13.91 6.65
CA ASP A 111 -0.77 -12.73 7.48
C ASP A 111 -1.76 -11.62 7.13
N PHE A 112 -1.72 -10.58 7.96
CA PHE A 112 -2.48 -9.36 7.76
C PHE A 112 -1.52 -8.21 7.52
N TYR A 113 -1.51 -7.71 6.28
CA TYR A 113 -0.63 -6.65 5.83
C TYR A 113 -1.36 -5.31 5.76
N ARG A 114 -0.77 -4.29 6.39
CA ARG A 114 -1.34 -2.94 6.46
C ARG A 114 -0.36 -1.93 5.91
N GLN A 115 -0.88 -0.99 5.14
CA GLN A 115 -0.11 0.12 4.60
C GLN A 115 -0.84 1.43 4.83
N HIS A 116 -0.13 2.41 5.38
CA HIS A 116 -0.57 3.79 5.51
C HIS A 116 0.04 4.62 4.40
N TYR A 117 -0.79 5.35 3.67
CA TYR A 117 -0.38 6.24 2.61
C TYR A 117 -0.65 7.68 3.01
N VAL A 118 0.30 8.56 2.67
CA VAL A 118 0.15 10.00 2.73
C VAL A 118 0.50 10.56 1.35
N THR A 119 -0.43 11.31 0.78
CA THR A 119 -0.26 11.97 -0.52
C THR A 119 -0.83 13.39 -0.46
N PHE A 120 -0.59 14.18 -1.49
CA PHE A 120 -1.09 15.56 -1.58
C PHE A 120 -1.95 15.71 -2.83
N ALA A 121 -3.12 16.31 -2.69
CA ALA A 121 -3.97 16.66 -3.81
C ALA A 121 -4.50 18.08 -3.61
N ASN A 122 -4.32 18.95 -4.61
CA ASN A 122 -4.75 20.35 -4.56
C ASN A 122 -4.24 21.11 -3.31
N GLY A 123 -2.99 20.87 -2.91
CA GLY A 123 -2.38 21.49 -1.72
C GLY A 123 -2.87 20.94 -0.38
N GLN A 124 -3.81 19.99 -0.38
CA GLN A 124 -4.33 19.32 0.81
C GLN A 124 -3.63 17.97 0.99
N ALA A 125 -3.14 17.71 2.20
CA ALA A 125 -2.67 16.38 2.57
C ALA A 125 -3.86 15.43 2.68
N LEU A 126 -3.73 14.25 2.07
CA LEU A 126 -4.68 13.15 2.15
C LEU A 126 -3.96 11.97 2.81
N ASN A 127 -4.62 11.33 3.78
CA ASN A 127 -4.12 10.12 4.42
C ASN A 127 -5.12 8.98 4.25
N TYR A 128 -4.64 7.75 4.09
CA TYR A 128 -5.51 6.58 3.98
C TYR A 128 -4.80 5.26 4.24
N TRP A 129 -5.57 4.26 4.65
CA TRP A 129 -5.06 2.91 4.90
C TRP A 129 -5.52 1.88 3.88
N PHE A 130 -4.64 0.92 3.62
CA PHE A 130 -4.92 -0.29 2.88
C PHE A 130 -4.63 -1.52 3.71
N TYR A 131 -5.48 -2.52 3.54
CA TYR A 131 -5.55 -3.71 4.36
C TYR A 131 -5.63 -4.93 3.44
N TRP A 132 -4.70 -5.85 3.60
CA TRP A 132 -4.61 -7.07 2.78
C TRP A 132 -4.50 -8.29 3.68
N GLY A 133 -5.40 -9.24 3.48
CA GLY A 133 -5.21 -10.60 3.98
C GLY A 133 -4.40 -11.39 2.96
N ARG A 134 -3.22 -11.87 3.35
CA ARG A 134 -2.38 -12.70 2.47
C ARG A 134 -2.41 -14.13 2.95
N TRP A 135 -2.27 -15.08 2.03
CA TRP A 135 -2.29 -16.51 2.31
C TRP A 135 -1.23 -17.25 1.51
N ASN A 136 -0.76 -18.37 2.04
CA ASN A 136 0.16 -19.30 1.42
C ASN A 136 -0.30 -20.72 1.72
N ASP A 137 -0.98 -21.33 0.75
CA ASP A 137 -1.55 -22.66 0.85
C ASP A 137 -1.24 -23.47 -0.41
N CYS A 138 -0.94 -24.76 -0.25
CA CYS A 138 -0.64 -25.67 -1.37
C CYS A 138 0.47 -25.20 -2.31
N GLY A 139 1.46 -24.46 -1.79
CA GLY A 139 2.56 -23.90 -2.59
C GLY A 139 2.13 -22.74 -3.50
N GLN A 140 0.92 -22.22 -3.31
CA GLN A 140 0.41 -21.02 -3.95
C GLN A 140 0.18 -19.96 -2.89
N CYS A 141 0.30 -18.70 -3.29
CA CYS A 141 0.02 -17.58 -2.42
C CYS A 141 -0.86 -16.56 -3.14
N GLY A 142 -1.49 -15.69 -2.36
CA GLY A 142 -2.25 -14.57 -2.89
C GLY A 142 -2.69 -13.60 -1.80
N GLU A 143 -3.24 -12.48 -2.25
CA GLU A 143 -3.77 -11.42 -1.40
C GLU A 143 -5.27 -11.22 -1.64
N VAL A 144 -5.97 -10.77 -0.59
CA VAL A 144 -7.39 -10.43 -0.60
C VAL A 144 -7.53 -9.07 0.08
N PRO A 145 -8.12 -8.06 -0.59
CA PRO A 145 -8.41 -6.80 0.07
C PRO A 145 -9.39 -7.02 1.24
N THR A 146 -9.11 -6.41 2.37
CA THR A 146 -9.92 -6.51 3.59
C THR A 146 -10.10 -5.13 4.24
N SER A 147 -10.60 -5.09 5.47
CA SER A 147 -10.74 -3.91 6.31
C SER A 147 -9.72 -3.93 7.45
N ASN A 148 -9.75 -2.91 8.29
CA ASN A 148 -8.97 -2.86 9.53
C ASN A 148 -9.33 -4.00 10.51
N ASP A 149 -10.46 -4.69 10.31
CA ASP A 149 -10.88 -5.82 11.15
C ASP A 149 -10.06 -7.09 10.85
N GLY A 150 -9.29 -7.09 9.76
CA GLY A 150 -8.37 -8.18 9.40
C GLY A 150 -9.07 -9.50 9.05
N CYS A 151 -10.37 -9.46 8.77
CA CYS A 151 -11.19 -10.61 8.41
C CYS A 151 -11.38 -10.70 6.89
N PHE A 152 -11.07 -11.86 6.31
CA PHE A 152 -11.18 -12.08 4.88
C PHE A 152 -11.58 -13.52 4.56
N ASP A 153 -12.44 -13.65 3.57
CA ASP A 153 -12.92 -14.91 3.04
C ASP A 153 -12.28 -15.18 1.67
N PHE A 154 -11.82 -16.40 1.46
CA PHE A 154 -11.22 -16.79 0.19
C PHE A 154 -11.30 -18.30 -0.03
N THR A 155 -10.93 -18.73 -1.23
CA THR A 155 -10.78 -20.14 -1.56
C THR A 155 -9.33 -20.38 -1.95
N SER A 156 -8.70 -21.34 -1.30
CA SER A 156 -7.39 -21.86 -1.70
C SER A 156 -7.43 -23.38 -1.61
N CYS A 157 -6.59 -24.08 -2.38
CA CYS A 157 -6.60 -25.54 -2.43
C CYS A 157 -7.99 -26.16 -2.73
N GLY A 158 -8.87 -25.43 -3.43
CA GLY A 158 -10.27 -25.86 -3.67
C GLY A 158 -11.19 -25.83 -2.44
N ARG A 159 -10.75 -25.27 -1.31
CA ARG A 159 -11.49 -25.22 -0.05
C ARG A 159 -11.76 -23.78 0.36
N ALA A 160 -13.02 -23.47 0.59
CA ALA A 160 -13.42 -22.16 1.11
C ALA A 160 -13.02 -22.03 2.58
N GLN A 161 -12.53 -20.85 2.95
CA GLN A 161 -12.08 -20.57 4.31
C GLN A 161 -12.26 -19.10 4.67
N SER A 162 -12.16 -18.84 5.97
CA SER A 162 -12.15 -17.51 6.55
C SER A 162 -10.94 -17.37 7.46
N ILE A 163 -10.26 -16.23 7.39
CA ILE A 163 -9.19 -15.87 8.32
C ILE A 163 -9.53 -14.51 8.92
N CYS A 164 -9.40 -14.41 10.23
CA CYS A 164 -9.55 -13.15 10.96
C CYS A 164 -8.32 -12.92 11.82
N VAL A 165 -7.68 -11.77 11.63
CA VAL A 165 -6.50 -11.34 12.38
C VAL A 165 -6.86 -10.14 13.25
N ASP A 166 -6.98 -10.38 14.55
CA ASP A 166 -7.16 -9.34 15.57
C ASP A 166 -5.78 -8.89 16.03
N ALA A 167 -5.18 -8.01 15.23
CA ALA A 167 -3.85 -7.49 15.47
C ALA A 167 -3.76 -6.67 16.77
N GLY A 168 -4.88 -6.14 17.29
CA GLY A 168 -4.92 -5.39 18.54
C GLY A 168 -4.75 -6.28 19.78
N ASN A 169 -5.26 -7.52 19.70
CA ASN A 169 -5.17 -8.50 20.78
C ASN A 169 -4.17 -9.64 20.52
N SER A 170 -3.31 -9.50 19.50
CA SER A 170 -2.27 -10.47 19.14
C SER A 170 -2.82 -11.90 18.95
N ARG A 171 -3.97 -12.02 18.29
CA ARG A 171 -4.64 -13.30 18.04
C ARG A 171 -5.22 -13.38 16.64
N ALA A 172 -5.32 -14.58 16.10
CA ALA A 172 -5.99 -14.85 14.83
C ALA A 172 -6.72 -16.19 14.86
N HIS A 173 -7.71 -16.36 13.99
CA HIS A 173 -8.24 -17.68 13.67
C HIS A 173 -8.36 -17.90 12.17
N ARG A 174 -8.33 -19.17 11.81
CA ARG A 174 -8.61 -19.70 10.49
C ARG A 174 -9.73 -20.72 10.62
N ILE A 175 -10.75 -20.62 9.78
CA ILE A 175 -11.88 -21.56 9.71
C ILE A 175 -11.95 -22.11 8.30
N TRP A 176 -11.76 -23.41 8.16
CA TRP A 176 -12.09 -24.11 6.92
C TRP A 176 -13.60 -24.37 6.86
N LYS A 177 -14.29 -23.82 5.85
CA LYS A 177 -15.76 -23.82 5.79
C LYS A 177 -16.35 -25.17 5.37
N ASP A 178 -15.55 -26.07 4.80
CA ASP A 178 -15.99 -27.39 4.38
C ASP A 178 -16.36 -28.30 5.56
N ARG A 179 -15.59 -28.24 6.65
CA ARG A 179 -15.83 -29.06 7.87
C ARG A 179 -16.03 -28.23 9.14
N GLY A 180 -15.88 -26.91 9.06
CA GLY A 180 -15.92 -26.03 10.23
C GLY A 180 -14.67 -26.13 11.11
N ASP A 181 -13.56 -26.64 10.57
CA ASP A 181 -12.30 -26.83 11.31
C ASP A 181 -11.73 -25.45 11.68
N LYS A 182 -11.88 -25.04 12.95
CA LYS A 182 -11.34 -23.78 13.51
C LYS A 182 -9.96 -24.03 14.12
N SER A 183 -8.97 -23.25 13.68
CA SER A 183 -7.64 -23.18 14.30
C SER A 183 -7.38 -21.76 14.79
N CYS A 184 -6.84 -21.62 15.99
CA CYS A 184 -6.54 -20.33 16.61
C CYS A 184 -5.03 -20.16 16.79
N TYR A 185 -4.56 -18.92 16.71
CA TYR A 185 -3.13 -18.60 16.70
C TYR A 185 -2.85 -17.42 17.62
N ARG A 186 -1.70 -17.46 18.30
CA ARG A 186 -1.05 -16.25 18.78
C ARG A 186 -0.34 -15.59 17.59
N THR A 187 -0.44 -14.29 17.48
CA THR A 187 0.21 -13.52 16.40
C THR A 187 1.28 -12.59 16.94
N GLN A 188 2.18 -12.21 16.04
CA GLN A 188 3.16 -11.15 16.23
C GLN A 188 2.93 -10.09 15.17
N ARG A 189 3.18 -8.83 15.51
CA ARG A 189 3.17 -7.72 14.57
C ARG A 189 4.58 -7.19 14.38
N ASP A 190 5.00 -7.11 13.13
CA ASP A 190 6.30 -6.63 12.72
C ASP A 190 6.16 -5.39 11.84
N TYR A 191 6.90 -4.35 12.20
CA TYR A 191 6.89 -3.07 11.48
C TYR A 191 7.93 -3.10 10.39
N LEU A 192 7.52 -2.71 9.20
CA LEU A 192 8.36 -2.76 8.02
C LEU A 192 8.93 -1.37 7.78
N LEU A 193 10.08 -1.13 8.39
CA LEU A 193 10.86 0.09 8.20
C LEU A 193 11.99 -0.14 7.19
N PRO A 194 12.44 0.91 6.48
CA PRO A 194 11.95 2.29 6.52
C PRO A 194 10.65 2.50 5.71
N ALA A 195 9.94 3.58 6.04
CA ALA A 195 8.84 4.10 5.22
C ALA A 195 9.39 4.65 3.88
N CYS A 196 8.53 4.75 2.88
CA CYS A 196 8.90 5.23 1.56
C CYS A 196 7.72 5.93 0.89
N PRO A 197 7.86 7.19 0.48
CA PRO A 197 6.76 7.93 -0.11
C PRO A 197 6.14 7.19 -1.31
N PRO A 198 4.80 7.12 -1.41
CA PRO A 198 3.78 7.72 -0.53
C PRO A 198 3.43 6.89 0.71
N ILE A 199 4.03 5.72 0.91
CA ILE A 199 3.79 4.81 2.05
C ILE A 199 4.49 5.37 3.29
N ALA A 200 3.71 5.95 4.19
CA ALA A 200 4.20 6.54 5.45
C ALA A 200 4.44 5.48 6.54
N ALA A 201 3.78 4.32 6.47
CA ALA A 201 4.03 3.19 7.35
C ALA A 201 3.52 1.89 6.74
N SER A 202 4.09 0.77 7.15
CA SER A 202 3.54 -0.54 6.89
C SER A 202 3.90 -1.53 7.98
N ASP A 203 3.02 -2.51 8.20
CA ASP A 203 3.22 -3.56 9.18
C ASP A 203 2.52 -4.85 8.76
N ILE A 204 3.04 -5.96 9.26
CA ILE A 204 2.51 -7.29 9.04
C ILE A 204 2.17 -7.90 10.39
N THR A 205 0.97 -8.44 10.53
CA THR A 205 0.61 -9.30 11.65
C THR A 205 0.50 -10.74 11.19
N HIS A 206 1.37 -11.62 11.69
CA HIS A 206 1.45 -13.03 11.25
C HIS A 206 1.33 -14.00 12.44
N PRO A 207 0.86 -15.25 12.23
CA PRO A 207 0.84 -16.28 13.25
C PRO A 207 2.26 -16.69 13.63
N ILE A 208 2.48 -16.92 14.93
CA ILE A 208 3.76 -17.44 15.47
C ILE A 208 3.62 -18.84 16.07
N GLU A 209 2.45 -19.15 16.62
CA GLU A 209 2.13 -20.50 17.12
C GLU A 209 0.62 -20.74 17.12
N GLN A 210 0.22 -22.01 16.99
CA GLN A 210 -1.16 -22.43 17.14
C GLN A 210 -1.50 -22.63 18.62
N VAL A 211 -2.67 -22.16 19.04
CA VAL A 211 -3.16 -22.22 20.43
C VAL A 211 -4.59 -22.77 20.47
N ALA A 212 -5.06 -23.14 21.65
CA ALA A 212 -6.45 -23.52 21.85
C ALA A 212 -7.40 -22.33 21.57
N CYS A 213 -8.55 -22.62 20.96
CA CYS A 213 -9.58 -21.63 20.70
C CYS A 213 -10.45 -21.39 21.95
N THR A 214 -10.04 -20.45 22.79
CA THR A 214 -10.72 -20.12 24.06
C THR A 214 -11.50 -18.80 24.01
N TRP A 215 -11.75 -18.28 22.81
CA TRP A 215 -12.30 -16.96 22.55
C TRP A 215 -13.21 -16.97 21.32
#